data_AF-A0A0M1JAF2-F1
#
_entry.id   AF-A0A0M1JAF2-F1
#
_cell.length_a   1.000
_cell.length_b   1.000
_cell.length_c   1.000
_cell.angle_alpha   90.00
_cell.angle_beta   90.00
_cell.angle_gamma   90.00
#
_symmetry.space_group_name_H-M   'P 1'
#
loop_
_entity.id
_entity.type
_entity.pdbx_description
1 polymer ?
#
loop_
_entity_poly.entity_id
_entity_poly.type
_entity_poly.pdbx_seq_one_letter_code
_entity_poly.pdbx_strand_id
1 'polypeptide(L)'
;MVFVTSYWLSTKHLRHIAIGTIVMALTVLMSSCKDEGPSPRKTLAAVKAAFQQSILALENEQRKVKTDFKEGRSTLLAFQTALKSAIDKDNEFAKVYNRWREIQGRITVLYDKFLSLVDGADRVYTELDNRANRITDPILRNKIKLELQASISRYAKRLKQSKAGIDRLRAQATQVTDVMSALEVRFTLKVVEDELGNIFKDIDETVEAVMAQLEVLIEESKRFPAASALPNGNG
;
A
#
# COMPACT_ATOMS: atom_id res chain seq x y z
N MET A 1 -22.65 -5.25 -57.63
CA MET A 1 -23.12 -6.44 -58.37
C MET A 1 -22.48 -7.66 -57.72
N VAL A 2 -23.32 -8.56 -57.24
CA VAL A 2 -23.00 -9.85 -56.62
C VAL A 2 -22.40 -10.79 -57.68
N PHE A 3 -21.40 -11.60 -57.32
CA PHE A 3 -21.36 -13.04 -57.66
C PHE A 3 -20.35 -13.78 -56.77
N VAL A 4 -20.92 -14.67 -55.96
CA VAL A 4 -20.28 -15.78 -55.23
C VAL A 4 -20.14 -16.97 -56.18
N THR A 5 -19.09 -17.77 -56.02
CA THR A 5 -19.08 -19.27 -56.00
C THR A 5 -17.62 -19.76 -56.15
N SER A 6 -17.05 -20.38 -55.11
CA SER A 6 -17.09 -21.82 -54.81
C SER A 6 -16.30 -22.68 -55.80
N TYR A 7 -15.15 -23.22 -55.38
CA TYR A 7 -14.67 -24.52 -55.84
C TYR A 7 -14.11 -25.34 -54.68
N TRP A 8 -14.56 -26.59 -54.68
CA TRP A 8 -14.38 -27.64 -53.69
C TRP A 8 -13.27 -28.59 -54.15
N LEU A 9 -12.50 -29.10 -53.18
CA LEU A 9 -11.76 -30.38 -53.16
C LEU A 9 -10.68 -30.70 -54.20
N SER A 10 -9.50 -31.11 -53.71
CA SER A 10 -9.00 -32.46 -54.01
C SER A 10 -7.96 -32.94 -53.00
N THR A 11 -8.36 -33.95 -52.23
CA THR A 11 -7.60 -34.75 -51.28
C THR A 11 -6.76 -35.78 -52.03
N LYS A 12 -5.41 -35.69 -52.00
CA LYS A 12 -4.57 -36.80 -52.52
C LYS A 12 -3.09 -36.85 -52.08
N HIS A 13 -2.72 -36.36 -50.90
CA HIS A 13 -1.35 -36.57 -50.36
C HIS A 13 -1.29 -37.20 -48.95
N LEU A 14 -2.39 -37.79 -48.50
CA LEU A 14 -2.62 -38.23 -47.12
C LEU A 14 -2.19 -39.68 -46.80
N ARG A 15 -1.23 -40.29 -47.51
CA ARG A 15 -0.86 -41.71 -47.24
C ARG A 15 0.62 -42.04 -47.05
N HIS A 16 1.54 -41.07 -47.10
CA HIS A 16 2.97 -41.35 -46.83
C HIS A 16 3.64 -40.46 -45.77
N ILE A 17 2.88 -39.59 -45.09
CA ILE A 17 3.41 -38.76 -43.98
C ILE A 17 3.02 -39.33 -42.59
N ALA A 18 2.23 -40.40 -42.52
CA ALA A 18 1.69 -40.92 -41.26
C ALA A 18 2.54 -42.01 -40.56
N ILE A 19 3.72 -42.37 -41.09
CA ILE A 19 4.55 -43.45 -40.51
C ILE A 19 5.97 -42.96 -40.15
N GLY A 20 6.38 -41.77 -40.59
CA GLY A 20 7.70 -41.18 -40.27
C GLY A 20 7.76 -40.32 -39.00
N THR A 21 6.61 -39.96 -38.41
CA THR A 21 6.51 -38.95 -37.33
C THR A 21 6.09 -39.53 -35.97
N ILE A 22 6.12 -40.85 -35.81
CA ILE A 22 5.73 -41.54 -34.56
C ILE A 22 6.95 -42.07 -33.78
N VAL A 23 8.13 -42.19 -34.41
CA VAL A 23 9.34 -42.70 -33.72
C VAL A 23 10.25 -41.60 -33.18
N MET A 24 10.12 -40.35 -33.66
CA MET A 24 10.88 -39.19 -33.15
C MET A 24 10.11 -38.35 -32.11
N ALA A 25 8.97 -38.87 -31.62
CA ALA A 25 8.18 -38.25 -30.55
C ALA A 25 8.19 -39.07 -29.24
N LEU A 26 8.84 -40.25 -29.22
CA LEU A 26 8.85 -41.14 -28.04
C LEU A 26 10.17 -41.16 -27.24
N THR A 27 11.21 -40.46 -27.66
CA THR A 27 12.52 -40.45 -26.96
C THR A 27 12.82 -39.18 -26.16
N VAL A 28 11.86 -38.24 -26.03
CA VAL A 28 12.03 -37.01 -25.23
C VAL A 28 11.33 -37.09 -23.86
N LEU A 29 10.70 -38.21 -23.49
CA LEU A 29 9.96 -38.35 -22.24
C LEU A 29 10.77 -38.89 -21.04
N MET A 30 12.12 -38.92 -21.10
CA MET A 30 12.96 -39.45 -20.01
C MET A 30 14.00 -38.43 -19.46
N SER A 31 13.78 -37.13 -19.64
CA SER A 31 14.72 -36.10 -19.13
C SER A 31 14.04 -34.84 -18.61
N SER A 32 13.03 -34.98 -17.75
CA SER A 32 12.67 -33.94 -16.78
C SER A 32 11.68 -34.42 -15.72
N CYS A 33 12.07 -35.41 -14.92
CA CYS A 33 11.62 -35.47 -13.53
C CYS A 33 12.56 -34.58 -12.71
N LYS A 34 12.43 -33.25 -12.87
CA LYS A 34 12.79 -32.36 -11.77
C LYS A 34 11.64 -32.51 -10.78
N ASP A 35 11.89 -33.23 -9.69
CA ASP A 35 11.14 -33.07 -8.46
C ASP A 35 11.18 -31.58 -8.11
N GLU A 36 10.17 -30.82 -8.57
CA GLU A 36 9.71 -29.67 -7.81
C GLU A 36 9.03 -30.25 -6.58
N GLY A 37 9.85 -30.71 -5.63
CA GLY A 37 9.42 -30.97 -4.27
C GLY A 37 8.62 -29.76 -3.77
N PRO A 38 7.69 -29.95 -2.83
CA PRO A 38 6.80 -28.89 -2.38
C PRO A 38 7.64 -27.65 -2.07
N SER A 39 7.35 -26.53 -2.76
CA SER A 39 7.95 -25.22 -2.50
C SER A 39 8.21 -25.08 -1.01
N PRO A 40 9.44 -24.75 -0.57
CA PRO A 40 9.80 -24.80 0.84
C PRO A 40 8.72 -24.06 1.64
N ARG A 41 7.97 -24.79 2.49
CA ARG A 41 6.93 -24.19 3.32
C ARG A 41 7.61 -23.08 4.10
N LYS A 42 7.29 -21.82 3.77
CA LYS A 42 7.83 -20.67 4.51
C LYS A 42 7.45 -20.87 5.97
N THR A 43 8.45 -21.00 6.83
CA THR A 43 8.20 -21.20 8.25
C THR A 43 7.48 -19.98 8.81
N LEU A 44 6.70 -20.14 9.89
CA LEU A 44 6.10 -18.99 10.58
C LEU A 44 7.15 -17.94 10.95
N ALA A 45 8.38 -18.37 11.27
CA ALA A 45 9.50 -17.47 11.50
C ALA A 45 9.84 -16.63 10.26
N ALA A 46 9.93 -17.23 9.08
CA ALA A 46 10.19 -16.51 7.83
C ALA A 46 9.05 -15.53 7.48
N VAL A 47 7.79 -15.94 7.66
CA VAL A 47 6.63 -15.07 7.41
C VAL A 47 6.61 -13.89 8.39
N LYS A 48 6.88 -14.13 9.68
CA LYS A 48 7.01 -13.07 10.69
C LYS A 48 8.16 -12.12 10.40
N ALA A 49 9.32 -12.61 9.97
CA ALA A 49 10.46 -11.78 9.62
C ALA A 49 10.15 -10.85 8.44
N ALA A 50 9.47 -11.37 7.40
CA ALA A 50 9.03 -10.54 6.27
C ALA A 50 8.00 -9.47 6.69
N PHE A 51 7.10 -9.81 7.62
CA PHE A 51 6.16 -8.84 8.19
C PHE A 51 6.88 -7.75 8.99
N GLN A 52 7.88 -8.11 9.80
CA GLN A 52 8.72 -7.14 10.53
C GLN A 52 9.41 -6.13 9.59
N GLN A 53 9.91 -6.58 8.44
CA GLN A 53 10.46 -5.66 7.44
C GLN A 53 9.43 -4.68 6.90
N SER A 54 8.18 -5.12 6.75
CA SER A 54 7.07 -4.25 6.31
C SER A 54 6.72 -3.21 7.36
N ILE A 55 6.75 -3.59 8.66
CA ILE A 55 6.56 -2.66 9.79
C ILE A 55 7.64 -1.57 9.79
N LEU A 56 8.92 -1.96 9.71
CA LEU A 56 10.04 -1.02 9.72
C LEU A 56 10.00 -0.08 8.52
N ALA A 57 9.64 -0.59 7.35
CA ALA A 57 9.49 0.23 6.15
C ALA A 57 8.38 1.27 6.31
N LEU A 58 7.24 0.89 6.88
CA LEU A 58 6.13 1.81 7.15
C LEU A 58 6.53 2.87 8.19
N GLU A 59 7.15 2.47 9.30
CA GLU A 59 7.61 3.38 10.36
C GLU A 59 8.65 4.39 9.85
N ASN A 60 9.56 3.95 8.98
CA ASN A 60 10.52 4.85 8.36
C ASN A 60 9.84 5.87 7.44
N GLU A 61 8.90 5.42 6.60
CA GLU A 61 8.23 6.33 5.67
C GLU A 61 7.25 7.28 6.38
N GLN A 62 6.56 6.81 7.43
CA GLN A 62 5.73 7.65 8.30
C GLN A 62 6.53 8.84 8.84
N ARG A 63 7.73 8.59 9.40
CA ARG A 63 8.60 9.65 9.93
C ARG A 63 9.02 10.64 8.85
N LYS A 64 9.36 10.17 7.66
CA LYS A 64 9.71 11.04 6.52
C LYS A 64 8.53 11.93 6.11
N VAL A 65 7.35 11.35 5.92
CA VAL A 65 6.15 12.14 5.58
C VAL A 65 5.86 13.18 6.66
N LYS A 66 5.98 12.85 7.95
CA LYS A 66 5.82 13.82 9.04
C LYS A 66 6.81 15.00 8.91
N THR A 67 8.08 14.71 8.68
CA THR A 67 9.10 15.74 8.44
C THR A 67 8.79 16.56 7.19
N ASP A 68 8.37 15.91 6.11
CA ASP A 68 8.15 16.57 4.83
C ASP A 68 7.00 17.58 4.91
N PHE A 69 5.92 17.24 5.63
CA PHE A 69 4.82 18.16 5.92
C PHE A 69 5.24 19.36 6.78
N LYS A 70 6.08 19.15 7.80
CA LYS A 70 6.64 20.24 8.62
C LYS A 70 7.43 21.23 7.77
N GLU A 71 8.26 20.72 6.88
CA GLU A 71 9.03 21.52 5.93
C GLU A 71 8.11 22.20 4.89
N GLY A 72 7.10 21.50 4.35
CA GLY A 72 6.12 22.08 3.42
C GLY A 72 5.33 23.24 4.02
N ARG A 73 4.96 23.13 5.30
CA ARG A 73 4.38 24.23 6.08
C ARG A 73 5.33 25.41 6.20
N SER A 74 6.61 25.15 6.48
CA SER A 74 7.64 26.20 6.51
C SER A 74 7.75 26.92 5.17
N THR A 75 7.69 26.19 4.05
CA THR A 75 7.68 26.77 2.69
C THR A 75 6.45 27.65 2.47
N LEU A 76 5.26 27.21 2.87
CA LEU A 76 4.04 28.02 2.77
C LEU A 76 4.11 29.30 3.62
N LEU A 77 4.70 29.26 4.82
CA LEU A 77 4.89 30.44 5.67
C LEU A 77 5.88 31.44 5.02
N ALA A 78 6.97 30.92 4.46
CA ALA A 78 7.92 31.74 3.71
C ALA A 78 7.25 32.41 2.50
N PHE A 79 6.43 31.66 1.77
CA PHE A 79 5.63 32.16 0.65
C PHE A 79 4.68 33.29 1.11
N GLN A 80 3.96 33.10 2.22
CA GLN A 80 3.07 34.13 2.77
C GLN A 80 3.82 35.43 3.11
N THR A 81 5.01 35.34 3.70
CA THR A 81 5.86 36.51 3.97
C THR A 81 6.33 37.17 2.67
N ALA A 82 6.77 36.37 1.69
CA ALA A 82 7.26 36.88 0.42
C ALA A 82 6.18 37.63 -0.38
N LEU A 83 4.93 37.16 -0.32
CA LEU A 83 3.78 37.85 -0.92
C LEU A 83 3.57 39.25 -0.31
N LYS A 84 3.75 39.40 1.01
CA LYS A 84 3.62 40.68 1.72
C LYS A 84 4.77 41.64 1.40
N SER A 85 5.96 41.11 1.13
CA SER A 85 7.17 41.88 0.84
C SER A 85 7.38 42.19 -0.65
N ALA A 86 6.42 41.85 -1.53
CA ALA A 86 6.51 42.06 -2.98
C ALA A 86 7.78 41.44 -3.63
N ILE A 87 8.25 40.31 -3.09
CA ILE A 87 9.34 39.51 -3.67
C ILE A 87 8.85 38.85 -4.97
N ASP A 88 9.78 38.47 -5.84
CA ASP A 88 9.50 37.71 -7.08
C ASP A 88 8.55 36.52 -6.82
N LYS A 89 7.28 36.73 -7.18
CA LYS A 89 6.18 35.85 -6.77
C LYS A 89 6.21 34.53 -7.53
N ASP A 90 6.61 34.56 -8.80
CA ASP A 90 6.63 33.39 -9.68
C ASP A 90 7.63 32.36 -9.14
N ASN A 91 8.79 32.81 -8.70
CA ASN A 91 9.78 31.97 -8.04
C ASN A 91 9.26 31.36 -6.73
N GLU A 92 8.50 32.12 -5.94
CA GLU A 92 7.93 31.62 -4.69
C GLU A 92 6.79 30.61 -4.92
N PHE A 93 5.95 30.80 -5.94
CA PHE A 93 4.98 29.79 -6.40
C PHE A 93 5.69 28.49 -6.79
N ALA A 94 6.74 28.58 -7.61
CA ALA A 94 7.49 27.40 -8.05
C ALA A 94 8.08 26.60 -6.89
N LYS A 95 8.61 27.27 -5.85
CA LYS A 95 9.10 26.61 -4.63
C LYS A 95 7.99 25.83 -3.91
N VAL A 96 6.82 26.44 -3.74
CA VAL A 96 5.68 25.77 -3.11
C VAL A 96 5.23 24.58 -3.95
N TYR A 97 5.00 24.73 -5.25
CA TYR A 97 4.55 23.63 -6.11
C TYR A 97 5.53 22.46 -6.12
N ASN A 98 6.83 22.72 -6.26
CA ASN A 98 7.84 21.67 -6.23
C ASN A 98 7.81 20.93 -4.90
N ARG A 99 7.71 21.66 -3.79
CA ARG A 99 7.69 21.04 -2.47
C ARG A 99 6.46 20.16 -2.24
N TRP A 100 5.28 20.63 -2.63
CA TRP A 100 4.05 19.88 -2.44
C TRP A 100 3.92 18.69 -3.39
N ARG A 101 4.53 18.76 -4.59
CA ARG A 101 4.70 17.60 -5.47
C ARG A 101 5.56 16.51 -4.83
N GLU A 102 6.66 16.88 -4.17
CA GLU A 102 7.50 15.93 -3.42
C GLU A 102 6.72 15.25 -2.29
N ILE A 103 5.97 16.03 -1.51
CA ILE A 103 5.09 15.52 -0.43
C ILE A 103 4.07 14.53 -0.99
N GLN A 104 3.40 14.84 -2.10
CA GLN A 104 2.48 13.91 -2.76
C GLN A 104 3.14 12.59 -3.18
N GLY A 105 4.37 12.67 -3.73
CA GLY A 105 5.17 11.50 -4.05
C GLY A 105 5.46 10.64 -2.81
N ARG A 106 5.81 11.28 -1.69
CA ARG A 106 6.09 10.63 -0.41
C ARG A 106 4.85 9.96 0.21
N ILE A 107 3.68 10.60 0.14
CA ILE A 107 2.41 10.00 0.55
C ILE A 107 2.09 8.76 -0.27
N THR A 108 2.43 8.75 -1.56
CA THR A 108 2.26 7.58 -2.42
C THR A 108 3.14 6.43 -1.96
N VAL A 109 4.41 6.69 -1.67
CA VAL A 109 5.33 5.68 -1.11
C VAL A 109 4.83 5.17 0.25
N LEU A 110 4.33 6.05 1.11
CA LEU A 110 3.73 5.67 2.40
C LEU A 110 2.55 4.71 2.22
N TYR A 111 1.67 4.99 1.24
CA TYR A 111 0.56 4.12 0.89
C TYR A 111 1.03 2.73 0.43
N ASP A 112 2.09 2.67 -0.38
CA ASP A 112 2.67 1.39 -0.82
C ASP A 112 3.26 0.59 0.35
N LYS A 113 3.90 1.27 1.32
CA LYS A 113 4.39 0.61 2.55
C LYS A 113 3.24 0.11 3.41
N PHE A 114 2.14 0.86 3.47
CA PHE A 114 0.92 0.43 4.13
C PHE A 114 0.34 -0.82 3.47
N LEU A 115 0.26 -0.88 2.13
CA LEU A 115 -0.20 -2.10 1.43
C LEU A 115 0.73 -3.29 1.68
N SER A 116 2.05 -3.07 1.72
CA SER A 116 3.02 -4.12 2.07
C SER A 116 2.80 -4.66 3.49
N LEU A 117 2.44 -3.78 4.45
CA LEU A 117 2.06 -4.19 5.80
C LEU A 117 0.77 -5.03 5.78
N VAL A 118 -0.26 -4.63 5.03
CA VAL A 118 -1.51 -5.37 4.88
C VAL A 118 -1.24 -6.80 4.38
N ASP A 119 -0.47 -6.93 3.29
CA ASP A 119 -0.10 -8.22 2.72
C ASP A 119 0.73 -9.07 3.69
N GLY A 120 1.65 -8.44 4.42
CA GLY A 120 2.45 -9.11 5.44
C GLY A 120 1.59 -9.67 6.57
N ALA A 121 0.62 -8.88 7.06
CA ALA A 121 -0.30 -9.30 8.10
C ALA A 121 -1.18 -10.47 7.63
N ASP A 122 -1.75 -10.39 6.43
CA ASP A 122 -2.57 -11.45 5.84
C ASP A 122 -1.83 -12.79 5.76
N ARG A 123 -0.56 -12.76 5.32
CA ARG A 123 0.29 -13.96 5.28
C ARG A 123 0.54 -14.55 6.67
N VAL A 124 0.78 -13.71 7.68
CA VAL A 124 0.99 -14.21 9.05
C VAL A 124 -0.32 -14.81 9.60
N TYR A 125 -1.46 -14.13 9.43
CA TYR A 125 -2.75 -14.64 9.90
C TYR A 125 -3.13 -15.96 9.22
N THR A 126 -2.87 -16.09 7.92
CA THR A 126 -3.06 -17.34 7.18
C THR A 126 -2.21 -18.48 7.75
N GLU A 127 -0.92 -18.24 8.04
CA GLU A 127 -0.06 -19.26 8.65
C GLU A 127 -0.47 -19.60 10.09
N LEU A 128 -1.00 -18.64 10.85
CA LEU A 128 -1.57 -18.89 12.18
C LEU A 128 -2.84 -19.74 12.11
N ASP A 129 -3.75 -19.47 11.16
CA ASP A 129 -4.95 -20.28 10.95
C ASP A 129 -4.59 -21.71 10.55
N ASN A 130 -3.65 -21.87 9.62
CA ASN A 130 -3.11 -23.17 9.21
C ASN A 130 -2.54 -23.96 10.40
N ARG A 131 -1.92 -23.30 11.37
CA ARG A 131 -1.42 -23.93 12.60
C ARG A 131 -2.54 -24.28 13.56
N ALA A 132 -3.50 -23.38 13.75
CA ALA A 132 -4.68 -23.63 14.57
C ALA A 132 -5.45 -24.87 14.05
N ASN A 133 -5.58 -25.01 12.73
CA ASN A 133 -6.21 -26.17 12.09
C ASN A 133 -5.50 -27.51 12.35
N ARG A 134 -4.21 -27.50 12.70
CA ARG A 134 -3.44 -28.71 13.03
C ARG A 134 -3.57 -29.11 14.50
N ILE A 135 -4.23 -28.31 15.34
CA ILE A 135 -4.51 -28.67 16.73
C ILE A 135 -5.52 -29.83 16.73
N THR A 136 -5.13 -30.96 17.33
CA THR A 136 -5.92 -32.17 17.39
C THR A 136 -7.08 -32.06 18.37
N ASP A 137 -6.85 -31.46 19.54
CA ASP A 137 -7.88 -31.15 20.54
C ASP A 137 -8.92 -30.16 19.97
N PRO A 138 -10.19 -30.56 19.82
CA PRO A 138 -11.22 -29.72 19.23
C PRO A 138 -11.60 -28.52 20.10
N ILE A 139 -11.57 -28.64 21.43
CA ILE A 139 -11.91 -27.54 22.35
C ILE A 139 -10.81 -26.48 22.26
N LEU A 140 -9.55 -26.91 22.34
CA LEU A 140 -8.40 -26.01 22.22
C LEU A 140 -8.35 -25.35 20.84
N ARG A 141 -8.56 -26.11 19.76
CA ARG A 141 -8.61 -25.58 18.39
C ARG A 141 -9.66 -24.48 18.24
N ASN A 142 -10.87 -24.71 18.73
CA ASN A 142 -11.97 -23.75 18.65
C ASN A 142 -11.66 -22.49 19.46
N LYS A 143 -11.09 -22.63 20.66
CA LYS A 143 -10.65 -21.49 21.47
C LYS A 143 -9.63 -20.62 20.74
N ILE A 144 -8.57 -21.23 20.19
CA ILE A 144 -7.53 -20.51 19.44
C ILE A 144 -8.09 -19.82 18.18
N LYS A 145 -9.00 -20.49 17.46
CA LYS A 145 -9.67 -19.88 16.30
C LYS A 145 -10.50 -18.65 16.67
N LEU A 146 -11.21 -18.69 17.80
CA LEU A 146 -11.98 -17.55 18.28
C LEU A 146 -11.07 -16.36 18.61
N GLU A 147 -9.95 -16.62 19.30
CA GLU A 147 -8.94 -15.61 19.61
C GLU A 147 -8.32 -15.02 18.33
N LEU A 148 -8.02 -15.86 17.34
CA LEU A 148 -7.48 -15.46 16.04
C LEU A 148 -8.46 -14.56 15.28
N GLN A 149 -9.74 -14.95 15.20
CA GLN A 149 -10.78 -14.14 14.56
C GLN A 149 -10.96 -12.79 15.23
N ALA A 150 -10.95 -12.75 16.57
CA ALA A 150 -11.01 -11.49 17.31
C ALA A 150 -9.79 -10.60 17.03
N SER A 151 -8.60 -11.18 16.90
CA SER A 151 -7.38 -10.46 16.51
C SER A 151 -7.48 -9.89 15.10
N ILE A 152 -7.88 -10.71 14.11
CA ILE A 152 -8.06 -10.29 12.70
C ILE A 152 -9.03 -9.11 12.62
N SER A 153 -10.17 -9.20 13.31
CA SER A 153 -11.20 -8.15 13.30
C SER A 153 -10.68 -6.82 13.86
N ARG A 154 -9.96 -6.85 15.00
CA ARG A 154 -9.34 -5.65 15.58
C ARG A 154 -8.30 -5.04 14.65
N TYR A 155 -7.43 -5.87 14.08
CA TYR A 155 -6.37 -5.40 13.20
C TYR A 155 -6.95 -4.81 11.90
N ALA A 156 -7.95 -5.44 11.30
CA ALA A 156 -8.67 -4.93 10.12
C ALA A 156 -9.30 -3.56 10.37
N LYS A 157 -9.89 -3.33 11.55
CA LYS A 157 -10.42 -2.02 11.94
C LYS A 157 -9.32 -0.95 11.95
N ARG A 158 -8.13 -1.28 12.45
CA ARG A 158 -6.99 -0.34 12.46
C ARG A 158 -6.47 -0.06 11.07
N LEU A 159 -6.29 -1.09 10.24
CA LEU A 159 -5.90 -0.91 8.83
C LEU A 159 -6.87 0.03 8.10
N LYS A 160 -8.18 -0.13 8.30
CA LYS A 160 -9.20 0.75 7.72
C LYS A 160 -9.03 2.21 8.19
N GLN A 161 -8.82 2.42 9.48
CA GLN A 161 -8.61 3.77 10.04
C GLN A 161 -7.33 4.41 9.50
N SER A 162 -6.22 3.67 9.48
CA SER A 162 -4.93 4.15 8.94
C SER A 162 -5.01 4.47 7.46
N LYS A 163 -5.70 3.64 6.65
CA LYS A 163 -5.96 3.95 5.24
C LYS A 163 -6.70 5.28 5.08
N ALA A 164 -7.78 5.47 5.83
CA ALA A 164 -8.53 6.72 5.80
C ALA A 164 -7.69 7.92 6.27
N GLY A 165 -6.73 7.72 7.18
CA GLY A 165 -5.73 8.72 7.54
C GLY A 165 -4.81 9.09 6.37
N ILE A 166 -4.24 8.10 5.69
CA ILE A 166 -3.37 8.33 4.52
C ILE A 166 -4.13 9.04 3.39
N ASP A 167 -5.39 8.65 3.15
CA ASP A 167 -6.23 9.31 2.15
C ASP A 167 -6.50 10.79 2.51
N ARG A 168 -6.64 11.13 3.79
CA ARG A 168 -6.74 12.53 4.26
C ARG A 168 -5.46 13.33 4.00
N LEU A 169 -4.27 12.74 4.23
CA LEU A 169 -3.00 13.41 3.89
C LEU A 169 -2.93 13.75 2.40
N ARG A 170 -3.37 12.83 1.53
CA ARG A 170 -3.41 13.05 0.09
C ARG A 170 -4.37 14.18 -0.29
N ALA A 171 -5.57 14.16 0.28
CA ALA A 171 -6.57 15.21 0.05
C ALA A 171 -6.03 16.59 0.44
N GLN A 172 -5.34 16.67 1.56
CA GLN A 172 -4.75 17.91 2.04
C GLN A 172 -3.61 18.43 1.15
N ALA A 173 -2.69 17.56 0.73
CA ALA A 173 -1.63 17.97 -0.21
C ALA A 173 -2.21 18.46 -1.55
N THR A 174 -3.35 17.90 -1.96
CA THR A 174 -4.09 18.35 -3.15
C THR A 174 -4.71 19.73 -2.90
N GLN A 175 -5.40 19.92 -1.78
CA GLN A 175 -6.00 21.20 -1.40
C GLN A 175 -4.99 22.34 -1.38
N VAL A 176 -3.76 22.09 -0.89
CA VAL A 176 -2.70 23.11 -0.95
C VAL A 176 -2.38 23.49 -2.39
N THR A 177 -2.23 22.52 -3.28
CA THR A 177 -1.93 22.78 -4.70
C THR A 177 -3.05 23.57 -5.38
N ASP A 178 -4.31 23.24 -5.06
CA ASP A 178 -5.48 23.94 -5.60
C ASP A 178 -5.53 25.40 -5.12
N VAL A 179 -5.25 25.65 -3.83
CA VAL A 179 -5.21 27.02 -3.30
C VAL A 179 -4.06 27.81 -3.91
N MET A 180 -2.88 27.20 -4.08
CA MET A 180 -1.77 27.89 -4.76
C MET A 180 -2.15 28.27 -6.20
N SER A 181 -2.84 27.39 -6.92
CA SER A 181 -3.33 27.68 -8.26
C SER A 181 -4.35 28.82 -8.27
N ALA A 182 -5.28 28.83 -7.31
CA ALA A 182 -6.26 29.91 -7.16
C ALA A 182 -5.59 31.26 -6.82
N LEU A 183 -4.60 31.25 -5.92
CA LEU A 183 -3.82 32.44 -5.56
C LEU A 183 -3.06 32.98 -6.77
N GLU A 184 -2.41 32.12 -7.56
CA GLU A 184 -1.68 32.53 -8.76
C GLU A 184 -2.60 33.27 -9.74
N VAL A 185 -3.77 32.70 -10.04
CA VAL A 185 -4.80 33.33 -10.89
C VAL A 185 -5.26 34.67 -10.30
N ARG A 186 -5.57 34.72 -9.00
CA ARG A 186 -6.01 35.95 -8.31
C ARG A 186 -4.93 37.04 -8.37
N PHE A 187 -3.65 36.68 -8.20
CA PHE A 187 -2.54 37.62 -8.35
C PHE A 187 -2.42 38.17 -9.77
N THR A 188 -2.59 37.32 -10.79
CA THR A 188 -2.63 37.78 -12.19
C THR A 188 -3.78 38.76 -12.42
N LEU A 189 -4.93 38.52 -11.78
CA LEU A 189 -6.12 39.38 -11.86
C LEU A 189 -6.08 40.61 -10.92
N LYS A 190 -5.01 40.79 -10.13
CA LYS A 190 -4.85 41.86 -9.13
C LYS A 190 -5.93 41.88 -8.03
N VAL A 191 -6.49 40.72 -7.70
CA VAL A 191 -7.42 40.54 -6.57
C VAL A 191 -6.62 39.94 -5.41
N VAL A 192 -6.55 40.62 -4.26
CA VAL A 192 -5.76 40.17 -3.09
C VAL A 192 -6.69 39.74 -1.96
N GLU A 193 -6.62 38.47 -1.52
CA GLU A 193 -7.33 37.94 -0.36
C GLU A 193 -6.42 37.05 0.51
N ASP A 194 -6.69 36.99 1.81
CA ASP A 194 -5.96 36.18 2.81
C ASP A 194 -6.54 34.75 2.92
N GLU A 195 -6.21 33.84 1.99
CA GLU A 195 -6.70 32.44 2.02
C GLU A 195 -5.75 31.45 2.73
N LEU A 196 -4.50 31.83 3.00
CA LEU A 196 -3.47 30.88 3.49
C LEU A 196 -3.61 30.52 4.99
N GLY A 197 -4.18 31.40 5.81
CA GLY A 197 -4.25 31.23 7.27
C GLY A 197 -4.95 29.94 7.72
N ASN A 198 -6.09 29.62 7.11
CA ASN A 198 -6.89 28.45 7.48
C ASN A 198 -6.21 27.14 7.06
N ILE A 199 -5.48 27.15 5.95
CA ILE A 199 -4.79 25.96 5.41
C ILE A 199 -3.68 25.48 6.34
N PHE A 200 -2.94 26.41 6.95
CA PHE A 200 -1.89 26.05 7.90
C PHE A 200 -2.41 25.25 9.09
N LYS A 201 -3.55 25.68 9.65
CA LYS A 201 -4.15 25.04 10.80
C LYS A 201 -4.63 23.64 10.44
N ASP A 202 -5.30 23.51 9.30
CA ASP A 202 -5.80 22.22 8.82
C ASP A 202 -4.66 21.22 8.60
N ILE A 203 -3.48 21.69 8.13
CA ILE A 203 -2.28 20.86 7.92
C ILE A 203 -1.77 20.26 9.23
N ASP A 204 -1.55 21.09 10.24
CA ASP A 204 -0.99 20.62 11.51
C ASP A 204 -1.90 19.59 12.18
N GLU A 205 -3.20 19.86 12.24
CA GLU A 205 -4.18 18.97 12.88
C GLU A 205 -4.30 17.63 12.15
N THR A 206 -4.35 17.65 10.82
CA THR A 206 -4.46 16.44 10.02
C THR A 206 -3.20 15.59 10.09
N VAL A 207 -2.02 16.20 9.96
CA VAL A 207 -0.74 15.49 10.00
C VAL A 207 -0.57 14.81 11.36
N GLU A 208 -0.71 15.54 12.47
CA GLU A 208 -0.54 14.94 13.79
C GLU A 208 -1.54 13.81 14.05
N ALA A 209 -2.83 14.02 13.72
CA ALA A 209 -3.85 12.99 13.91
C ALA A 209 -3.58 11.72 13.09
N VAL A 210 -3.11 11.84 11.85
CA VAL A 210 -2.80 10.69 11.00
C VAL A 210 -1.52 10.00 11.45
N MET A 211 -0.48 10.74 11.81
CA MET A 211 0.77 10.16 12.29
C MET A 211 0.56 9.37 13.58
N ALA A 212 -0.23 9.89 14.52
CA ALA A 212 -0.59 9.15 15.74
C ALA A 212 -1.36 7.85 15.43
N GLN A 213 -2.28 7.86 14.46
CA GLN A 213 -2.99 6.64 14.03
C GLN A 213 -2.04 5.60 13.43
N LEU A 214 -1.07 6.04 12.62
CA LEU A 214 -0.05 5.15 12.04
C LEU A 214 0.88 4.58 13.10
N GLU A 215 1.30 5.38 14.07
CA GLU A 215 2.12 4.93 15.21
C GLU A 215 1.40 3.84 16.00
N VAL A 216 0.12 4.02 16.30
CA VAL A 216 -0.69 3.00 16.98
C VAL A 216 -0.77 1.69 16.15
N LEU A 217 -0.93 1.78 14.83
CA LEU A 217 -0.92 0.62 13.95
C LEU A 217 0.44 -0.09 13.95
N ILE A 218 1.54 0.68 13.89
CA ILE A 218 2.91 0.17 13.93
C ILE A 218 3.16 -0.55 15.24
N GLU A 219 2.82 0.05 16.38
CA GLU A 219 3.00 -0.54 17.70
C GLU A 219 2.17 -1.81 17.89
N GLU A 220 0.93 -1.85 17.39
CA GLU A 220 0.16 -3.08 17.40
C GLU A 220 0.79 -4.16 16.51
N SER A 221 1.31 -3.78 15.35
CA SER A 221 1.98 -4.70 14.43
C SER A 221 3.26 -5.29 15.04
N LYS A 222 4.03 -4.50 15.79
CA LYS A 222 5.22 -4.97 16.55
C LYS A 222 4.85 -5.96 17.64
N ARG A 223 3.69 -5.77 18.28
CA ARG A 223 3.15 -6.66 19.32
C ARG A 223 2.53 -7.95 18.76
N PHE A 224 2.56 -8.18 17.45
CA PHE A 224 1.98 -9.36 16.82
C PHE A 224 2.97 -10.55 16.80
N PRO A 225 2.67 -11.72 17.40
CA PRO A 225 1.47 -12.14 18.13
C PRO A 225 1.79 -12.38 19.62
N ALA A 226 2.21 -11.34 20.35
CA ALA A 226 2.47 -11.39 21.79
C ALA A 226 1.21 -11.11 22.65
N ALA A 227 0.10 -10.68 22.05
CA ALA A 227 -1.09 -10.25 22.78
C ALA A 227 -2.15 -11.35 22.92
N SER A 228 -1.83 -12.38 23.70
CA SER A 228 -2.82 -13.15 24.47
C SER A 228 -2.35 -13.27 25.92
N ALA A 229 -2.00 -12.14 26.55
CA ALA A 229 -2.07 -12.04 27.99
C ALA A 229 -3.56 -11.90 28.33
N LEU A 230 -4.17 -13.01 28.72
CA LEU A 230 -5.51 -13.04 29.31
C LEU A 230 -5.55 -12.06 30.49
N PRO A 231 -6.59 -11.23 30.68
CA PRO A 231 -6.87 -10.71 32.00
C PRO A 231 -7.13 -11.92 32.90
N ASN A 232 -6.30 -12.08 33.93
CA ASN A 232 -6.52 -13.06 34.99
C ASN A 232 -7.94 -12.88 35.54
N GLY A 233 -8.81 -13.83 35.25
CA GLY A 233 -10.00 -14.05 36.05
C GLY A 233 -9.56 -14.73 37.33
N ASN A 234 -9.53 -13.98 38.43
CA ASN A 234 -9.61 -14.56 39.75
C ASN A 234 -11.03 -14.31 40.25
N GLY A 235 -11.77 -15.41 40.41
CA GLY A 235 -12.77 -15.53 41.47
C GLY A 235 -12.11 -15.78 42.82
#